data_AF-A0A842IVB7-F1
#
_entry.id   AF-A0A842IVB7-F1
#
_cell.length_a   1.000
_cell.length_b   1.000
_cell.length_c   1.000
_cell.angle_alpha   90.00
_cell.angle_beta   90.00
_cell.angle_gamma   90.00
#
_symmetry.space_group_name_H-M   'P 1'
#
loop_
_entity.id
_entity.type
_entity.pdbx_description
1 polymer ?
#
loop_
_entity_poly.entity_id
_entity_poly.type
_entity_poly.pdbx_seq_one_letter_code
_entity_poly.pdbx_strand_id
1 'polypeptide(L)'
;MICRSCNQEHNNNFCPNCGEKRDVEKITLTSMMSYAFASVTNMDKGFLLNLKMLLLKPQRITSEYLNGKRKGILNPISFLILSVTLYLVVLELFKIPKKPSDISKLPSGTLETLGNMSYKAGQFIRTYLKFFWILAIIPLGLAQKLIFRKYNFTEHLAISSFIIGQATLVGIISYLILRWPLIFDPVIYIMITWMVYRVFRTNNKLDSLLLAFVVLFLFILQLILITFLIGLSQV
;
A
#
# COMPACT_ATOMS: atom_id res chain seq x y z
N MET A 1 -25.74 15.76 -19.25
CA MET A 1 -25.03 15.21 -18.06
C MET A 1 -23.57 15.63 -18.14
N ILE A 2 -22.97 16.04 -17.02
CA ILE A 2 -21.61 16.59 -16.96
C ILE A 2 -20.59 15.48 -16.71
N CYS A 3 -19.55 15.40 -17.53
CA CYS A 3 -18.46 14.43 -17.37
C CYS A 3 -17.62 14.71 -16.11
N ARG A 4 -17.36 13.71 -15.27
CA ARG A 4 -16.57 13.86 -14.04
C ARG A 4 -15.08 14.19 -14.25
N SER A 5 -14.56 13.93 -15.45
CA SER A 5 -13.14 14.09 -15.77
C SER A 5 -12.82 15.44 -16.41
N CYS A 6 -13.68 15.97 -17.28
CA CYS A 6 -13.45 17.25 -17.99
C CYS A 6 -14.58 18.28 -17.84
N ASN A 7 -15.63 17.99 -17.05
CA ASN A 7 -16.80 18.84 -16.85
C ASN A 7 -17.55 19.25 -18.13
N GLN A 8 -17.33 18.55 -19.24
CA GLN A 8 -18.08 18.78 -20.46
C GLN A 8 -19.43 18.07 -20.40
N GLU A 9 -20.46 18.75 -20.86
CA GLU A 9 -21.77 18.15 -21.07
C GLU A 9 -21.76 17.26 -22.32
N HIS A 10 -22.20 16.00 -22.15
CA HIS A 10 -22.45 15.08 -23.25
C HIS A 10 -23.58 14.11 -22.90
N ASN A 11 -24.13 13.46 -23.92
CA ASN A 11 -25.16 12.43 -23.76
C ASN A 11 -24.72 11.04 -24.29
N ASN A 12 -23.44 10.89 -24.65
CA ASN A 12 -22.88 9.63 -25.14
C ASN A 12 -22.43 8.71 -23.97
N ASN A 13 -22.31 7.40 -24.23
CA ASN A 13 -21.79 6.41 -23.27
C ASN A 13 -20.33 6.64 -22.85
N PHE A 14 -19.56 7.34 -23.69
CA PHE A 14 -18.22 7.81 -23.40
C PHE A 14 -18.16 9.31 -23.69
N CYS A 15 -17.42 10.06 -22.88
CA CYS A 15 -17.22 11.48 -23.13
C CYS A 15 -16.48 11.69 -24.47
N PRO A 16 -16.97 12.49 -25.42
CA PRO A 16 -16.30 12.68 -26.70
C PRO A 16 -14.95 13.41 -26.58
N ASN A 17 -14.78 14.25 -25.56
CA ASN A 17 -13.55 15.01 -25.34
C ASN A 17 -12.51 14.24 -24.54
N CYS A 18 -12.94 13.53 -23.49
CA CYS A 18 -12.00 12.82 -22.63
C CYS A 18 -12.14 11.29 -22.65
N GLY A 19 -13.18 10.69 -23.20
CA GLY A 19 -13.33 9.23 -23.26
C GLY A 19 -13.66 8.57 -21.91
N GLU A 20 -13.97 9.33 -20.85
CA GLU A 20 -14.47 8.77 -19.60
C GLU A 20 -15.83 8.08 -19.84
N LYS A 21 -16.03 6.89 -19.27
CA LYS A 21 -17.31 6.18 -19.34
C LYS A 21 -18.37 6.96 -18.56
N ARG A 22 -19.58 7.05 -19.13
CA ARG A 22 -20.72 7.77 -18.56
C ARG A 22 -21.14 7.22 -17.19
N ASP A 23 -21.28 5.90 -17.10
CA ASP A 23 -21.58 5.21 -15.84
C ASP A 23 -20.29 4.73 -15.18
N VAL A 24 -19.86 5.51 -14.19
CA VAL A 24 -18.80 5.10 -13.27
C VAL A 24 -19.44 4.32 -12.13
N GLU A 25 -19.19 3.02 -12.08
CA GLU A 25 -19.67 2.15 -11.02
C GLU A 25 -19.17 2.62 -9.64
N LYS A 26 -20.00 2.38 -8.61
CA LYS A 26 -19.58 2.56 -7.22
C LYS A 26 -18.33 1.71 -6.94
N ILE A 27 -17.43 2.23 -6.11
CA ILE A 27 -16.21 1.52 -5.73
C ILE A 27 -16.59 0.29 -4.91
N THR A 28 -16.54 -0.88 -5.55
CA THR A 28 -16.69 -2.19 -4.94
C THR A 28 -15.40 -2.98 -5.08
N LEU A 29 -15.14 -3.94 -4.20
CA LEU A 29 -13.96 -4.80 -4.30
C LEU A 29 -13.90 -5.52 -5.65
N THR A 30 -15.05 -6.02 -6.13
CA THR A 30 -15.18 -6.67 -7.43
C THR A 30 -14.80 -5.75 -8.58
N SER A 31 -15.31 -4.51 -8.59
CA SER A 31 -14.94 -3.52 -9.61
C SER A 31 -13.44 -3.23 -9.57
N MET A 32 -12.84 -3.08 -8.38
CA MET A 32 -11.41 -2.79 -8.27
C MET A 32 -10.55 -3.94 -8.81
N MET A 33 -10.93 -5.19 -8.52
CA MET A 33 -10.23 -6.37 -9.00
C MET A 33 -10.41 -6.59 -10.51
N SER A 34 -11.62 -6.42 -11.07
CA SER A 34 -11.85 -6.60 -12.51
C SER A 34 -11.03 -5.62 -13.34
N TYR A 35 -10.99 -4.35 -12.93
CA TYR A 35 -10.11 -3.36 -13.56
C TYR A 35 -8.63 -3.65 -13.32
N ALA A 36 -8.27 -4.35 -12.23
CA ALA A 36 -6.88 -4.67 -11.96
C ALA A 36 -6.29 -5.57 -13.04
N PHE A 37 -6.97 -6.66 -13.38
CA PHE A 37 -6.56 -7.58 -14.45
C PHE A 37 -6.58 -6.93 -15.83
N ALA A 38 -7.59 -6.10 -16.13
CA ALA A 38 -7.69 -5.40 -17.41
C ALA A 38 -6.62 -4.30 -17.61
N SER A 39 -6.10 -3.74 -16.52
CA SER A 39 -5.10 -2.66 -16.57
C SER A 39 -3.66 -3.17 -16.72
N VAL A 40 -3.38 -4.43 -16.37
CA VAL A 40 -2.03 -5.02 -16.53
C VAL A 40 -1.64 -5.12 -18.01
N THR A 41 -2.62 -5.22 -18.92
CA THR A 41 -2.41 -5.34 -20.36
C THR A 41 -2.44 -3.99 -21.11
N ASN A 42 -2.99 -2.93 -20.53
CA ASN A 42 -3.14 -1.60 -21.15
C ASN A 42 -2.35 -0.51 -20.38
N MET A 43 -1.07 -0.76 -20.17
CA MET A 43 -0.25 0.00 -19.24
C MET A 43 0.63 1.03 -19.97
N ASP A 44 0.12 2.24 -20.21
CA ASP A 44 0.93 3.24 -20.94
C ASP A 44 1.07 4.63 -20.30
N LYS A 45 0.13 5.12 -19.47
CA LYS A 45 0.23 6.52 -18.94
C LYS A 45 -0.20 6.73 -17.48
N GLY A 46 -1.06 5.86 -16.93
CA GLY A 46 -1.63 6.07 -15.60
C GLY A 46 -0.64 5.86 -14.45
N PHE A 47 0.35 4.98 -14.61
CA PHE A 47 1.31 4.67 -13.53
C PHE A 47 2.20 5.86 -13.19
N LEU A 48 2.83 6.50 -14.20
CA LEU A 48 3.67 7.68 -14.00
C LEU A 48 2.87 8.88 -13.48
N LEU A 49 1.62 9.04 -13.94
CA LEU A 49 0.74 10.07 -13.41
C LEU A 49 0.46 9.82 -11.92
N ASN A 50 0.10 8.59 -11.55
CA ASN A 50 -0.14 8.23 -10.16
C ASN A 50 1.09 8.48 -9.29
N LEU A 51 2.26 8.00 -9.72
CA LEU A 51 3.53 8.21 -9.02
C LEU A 51 3.79 9.70 -8.76
N LYS A 52 3.71 10.54 -9.79
CA LYS A 52 3.92 11.99 -9.67
C LYS A 52 2.87 12.66 -8.79
N MET A 53 1.60 12.34 -9.00
CA MET A 53 0.49 12.99 -8.31
C MET A 53 0.37 12.56 -6.84
N LEU A 54 0.69 11.31 -6.51
CA LEU A 54 0.73 10.82 -5.13
C LEU A 54 1.87 11.47 -4.33
N LEU A 55 3.00 11.78 -4.99
CA LEU A 55 4.09 12.54 -4.37
C LEU A 55 3.79 14.04 -4.23
N LEU A 56 3.12 14.67 -5.21
CA LEU A 56 2.93 16.12 -5.18
C LEU A 56 1.62 16.54 -4.50
N LYS A 57 0.52 15.85 -4.82
CA LYS A 57 -0.86 16.21 -4.44
C LYS A 57 -1.69 14.96 -4.08
N PRO A 58 -1.27 14.17 -3.06
CA PRO A 58 -1.92 12.90 -2.71
C PRO A 58 -3.42 13.05 -2.40
N GLN A 59 -3.81 14.08 -1.63
CA GLN A 59 -5.22 14.36 -1.32
C GLN A 59 -6.08 14.58 -2.58
N ARG A 60 -5.52 15.24 -3.59
CA ARG A 60 -6.24 15.55 -4.83
C ARG A 60 -6.48 14.30 -5.64
N ILE A 61 -5.45 13.51 -5.90
CA ILE A 61 -5.59 12.29 -6.72
C ILE A 61 -6.47 11.24 -6.04
N THR A 62 -6.36 11.06 -4.72
CA THR A 62 -7.23 10.13 -4.00
C THR A 62 -8.67 10.61 -4.02
N SER A 63 -8.93 11.89 -3.74
CA SER A 63 -10.30 12.42 -3.81
C SER A 63 -10.88 12.39 -5.21
N GLU A 64 -10.10 12.72 -6.25
CA GLU A 64 -10.54 12.64 -7.64
C GLU A 64 -10.93 11.20 -8.01
N TYR A 65 -10.12 10.20 -7.61
CA TYR A 65 -10.44 8.79 -7.81
C TYR A 65 -11.72 8.39 -7.06
N LEU A 66 -11.86 8.76 -5.78
CA LEU A 66 -13.06 8.43 -4.99
C LEU A 66 -14.33 9.07 -5.55
N ASN A 67 -14.22 10.28 -6.10
CA ASN A 67 -15.31 10.99 -6.78
C ASN A 67 -15.63 10.42 -8.17
N GLY A 68 -14.92 9.39 -8.62
CA GLY A 68 -15.20 8.66 -9.86
C GLY A 68 -14.45 9.15 -11.09
N LYS A 69 -13.41 9.97 -10.94
CA LYS A 69 -12.49 10.28 -12.04
C LYS A 69 -11.56 9.09 -12.26
N ARG A 70 -11.68 8.37 -13.37
CA ARG A 70 -10.83 7.19 -13.68
C ARG A 70 -9.85 7.44 -14.81
N LYS A 71 -10.16 8.34 -15.75
CA LYS A 71 -9.25 8.66 -16.85
C LYS A 71 -7.90 9.15 -16.33
N GLY A 72 -6.85 8.45 -16.73
CA GLY A 72 -5.46 8.79 -16.40
C GLY A 72 -5.04 8.40 -14.98
N ILE A 73 -5.97 8.14 -14.06
CA ILE A 73 -5.65 7.64 -12.71
C ILE A 73 -5.66 6.12 -12.78
N LEU A 74 -4.49 5.50 -12.63
CA LEU A 74 -4.41 4.04 -12.60
C LEU A 74 -5.16 3.51 -11.37
N ASN A 75 -5.88 2.39 -11.54
CA ASN A 75 -6.58 1.72 -10.46
C ASN A 75 -5.63 1.46 -9.26
N PRO A 76 -6.07 1.70 -8.01
CA PRO A 76 -5.25 1.55 -6.82
C PRO A 76 -4.65 0.16 -6.63
N ILE A 77 -5.43 -0.90 -6.91
CA ILE A 77 -4.94 -2.28 -6.81
C ILE A 77 -3.91 -2.54 -7.90
N SER A 78 -4.16 -2.13 -9.15
CA SER A 78 -3.15 -2.23 -10.22
C SER A 78 -1.87 -1.50 -9.85
N PHE A 79 -1.98 -0.28 -9.32
CA PHE A 79 -0.84 0.52 -8.92
C PHE A 79 -0.03 -0.18 -7.80
N LEU A 80 -0.71 -0.75 -6.80
CA LEU A 80 -0.08 -1.54 -5.76
C LEU A 80 0.63 -2.78 -6.32
N ILE A 81 -0.06 -3.59 -7.13
CA ILE A 81 0.50 -4.81 -7.72
C ILE A 81 1.75 -4.48 -8.52
N LEU A 82 1.69 -3.48 -9.40
CA LEU A 82 2.85 -3.04 -10.19
C LEU A 82 3.99 -2.56 -9.30
N SER A 83 3.70 -1.80 -8.25
CA SER A 83 4.72 -1.31 -7.32
C SER A 83 5.42 -2.45 -6.58
N VAL A 84 4.67 -3.46 -6.13
CA VAL A 84 5.22 -4.65 -5.47
C VAL A 84 5.99 -5.52 -6.45
N THR A 85 5.47 -5.73 -7.67
CA THR A 85 6.19 -6.45 -8.73
C THR A 85 7.54 -5.80 -9.04
N LEU A 86 7.58 -4.48 -9.20
CA LEU A 86 8.83 -3.74 -9.39
C LEU A 86 9.79 -3.95 -8.22
N TYR A 87 9.30 -3.90 -6.98
CA TYR A 87 10.13 -4.16 -5.80
C TYR A 87 10.69 -5.59 -5.79
N LEU A 88 9.88 -6.60 -6.12
CA LEU A 88 10.33 -7.99 -6.19
C LEU A 88 11.39 -8.21 -7.27
N VAL A 89 11.22 -7.59 -8.45
CA VAL A 89 12.22 -7.62 -9.53
C VAL A 89 13.53 -7.00 -9.06
N VAL A 90 13.49 -5.82 -8.42
CA VAL A 90 14.70 -5.19 -7.86
C VAL A 90 15.36 -6.07 -6.81
N LEU A 91 14.57 -6.69 -5.93
CA LEU A 91 15.08 -7.57 -4.89
C LEU A 91 15.81 -8.80 -5.48
N GLU A 92 15.32 -9.32 -6.59
CA GLU A 92 15.88 -10.48 -7.29
C GLU A 92 17.14 -10.12 -8.09
N LEU A 93 17.16 -8.95 -8.73
CA LEU A 93 18.33 -8.45 -9.49
C LEU A 93 19.47 -8.04 -8.56
N PHE A 94 19.15 -7.46 -7.41
CA PHE A 94 20.13 -6.95 -6.45
C PHE A 94 20.25 -7.86 -5.22
N LYS A 95 20.08 -9.18 -5.41
CA LYS A 95 20.24 -10.20 -4.37
C LYS A 95 21.51 -9.97 -3.57
N ILE A 96 21.35 -9.72 -2.28
CA ILE A 96 22.48 -9.68 -1.35
C ILE A 96 22.81 -11.12 -0.99
N PRO A 97 24.08 -11.56 -1.08
CA PRO A 97 24.47 -12.87 -0.58
C PRO A 97 24.08 -12.96 0.90
N LYS A 98 23.34 -14.02 1.25
CA LYS A 98 22.98 -14.29 2.63
C LYS A 98 24.28 -14.52 3.40
N LYS A 99 24.68 -13.59 4.27
CA LYS A 99 25.66 -13.92 5.30
C LYS A 99 25.04 -15.07 6.11
N PRO A 100 25.69 -16.23 6.23
CA PRO A 100 25.23 -17.24 7.16
C PRO A 100 25.13 -16.54 8.53
N SER A 101 23.94 -16.57 9.11
CA SER A 101 23.75 -16.12 10.48
C SER A 101 24.47 -17.14 11.36
N ASP A 102 25.69 -16.81 11.77
CA ASP A 102 26.44 -17.53 12.80
C ASP A 102 25.68 -17.44 14.13
N ILE A 103 24.64 -18.26 14.28
CA ILE A 103 23.86 -18.43 15.51
C ILE A 103 24.38 -19.68 16.27
N SER A 104 25.50 -20.29 15.84
CA SER A 104 26.07 -21.47 16.50
C SER A 104 26.78 -21.18 17.83
N LYS A 105 26.53 -20.05 18.49
CA LYS A 105 27.10 -19.74 19.81
C LYS A 105 26.06 -19.09 20.74
N LEU A 106 25.20 -19.90 21.35
CA LEU A 106 24.51 -19.51 22.58
C LEU A 106 24.34 -20.73 23.50
N PRO A 107 24.50 -20.61 24.84
CA PRO A 107 24.62 -21.74 25.74
C PRO A 107 23.28 -22.41 26.04
N SER A 108 23.37 -23.70 26.39
CA SER A 108 22.29 -24.64 26.69
C SER A 108 21.43 -24.24 27.89
N GLY A 109 20.10 -24.22 27.67
CA GLY A 109 19.05 -23.92 28.65
C GLY A 109 17.73 -23.64 27.92
N THR A 110 16.59 -23.51 28.63
CA THR A 110 15.22 -23.25 28.12
C THR A 110 15.05 -22.13 27.07
N LEU A 111 16.12 -21.37 26.80
CA LEU A 111 16.32 -20.49 25.65
C LEU A 111 16.40 -21.20 24.29
N GLU A 112 16.66 -22.52 24.23
CA GLU A 112 16.80 -23.28 22.99
C GLU A 112 15.47 -23.46 22.24
N THR A 113 14.37 -23.71 22.95
CA THR A 113 13.03 -23.79 22.35
C THR A 113 12.57 -22.43 21.83
N LEU A 114 12.84 -21.34 22.56
CA LEU A 114 12.58 -19.97 22.09
C LEU A 114 13.48 -19.57 20.92
N GLY A 115 14.77 -19.93 20.96
CA GLY A 115 15.75 -19.61 19.92
C GLY A 115 15.50 -20.36 18.61
N ASN A 116 15.15 -21.64 18.68
CA ASN A 116 14.82 -22.45 17.52
C ASN A 116 13.45 -22.07 16.92
N MET A 117 12.46 -21.71 17.76
CA MET A 117 11.19 -21.16 17.32
C MET A 117 11.37 -19.76 16.71
N SER A 118 12.23 -18.91 17.29
CA SER A 118 12.58 -17.59 16.75
C SER A 118 13.32 -17.67 15.41
N TYR A 119 14.22 -18.65 15.24
CA TYR A 119 14.92 -18.86 13.97
C TYR A 119 14.01 -19.40 12.87
N LYS A 120 13.19 -20.42 13.17
CA LYS A 120 12.18 -20.94 12.23
C LYS A 120 11.15 -19.87 11.89
N ALA A 121 10.69 -19.10 12.88
CA ALA A 121 9.85 -17.92 12.65
C ALA A 121 10.57 -16.90 11.77
N GLY A 122 11.84 -16.57 12.04
CA GLY A 122 12.64 -15.63 11.26
C GLY A 122 12.84 -16.05 9.80
N GLN A 123 13.04 -17.35 9.52
CA GLN A 123 13.09 -17.88 8.15
C GLN A 123 11.73 -17.87 7.46
N PHE A 124 10.67 -18.27 8.17
CA PHE A 124 9.29 -18.22 7.67
C PHE A 124 8.91 -16.77 7.31
N ILE A 125 9.16 -15.85 8.25
CA ILE A 125 9.01 -14.41 8.10
C ILE A 125 9.76 -13.94 6.83
N ARG A 126 11.05 -14.22 6.66
CA ARG A 126 11.79 -13.79 5.45
C ARG A 126 11.24 -14.33 4.14
N THR A 127 10.63 -15.52 4.16
CA THR A 127 10.12 -16.20 2.96
C THR A 127 8.73 -15.68 2.56
N TYR A 128 7.84 -15.49 3.53
CA TYR A 128 6.44 -15.14 3.29
C TYR A 128 6.13 -13.64 3.46
N LEU A 129 6.95 -12.88 4.19
CA LEU A 129 6.72 -11.44 4.43
C LEU A 129 6.70 -10.60 3.14
N LYS A 130 7.40 -11.04 2.09
CA LYS A 130 7.41 -10.32 0.80
C LYS A 130 6.01 -10.26 0.17
N PHE A 131 5.22 -11.32 0.34
CA PHE A 131 3.83 -11.41 -0.12
C PHE A 131 2.85 -10.81 0.90
N PHE A 132 3.21 -10.86 2.19
CA PHE A 132 2.44 -10.25 3.28
C PHE A 132 2.22 -8.75 3.08
N TRP A 133 3.14 -8.07 2.39
CA TRP A 133 3.03 -6.63 2.15
C TRP A 133 1.81 -6.22 1.32
N ILE A 134 1.32 -7.07 0.41
CA ILE A 134 0.09 -6.79 -0.33
C ILE A 134 -1.12 -6.84 0.62
N LEU A 135 -1.12 -7.78 1.57
CA LEU A 135 -2.20 -7.92 2.56
C LEU A 135 -2.24 -6.76 3.55
N ALA A 136 -1.16 -5.98 3.66
CA ALA A 136 -1.09 -4.82 4.55
C ALA A 136 -2.10 -3.71 4.20
N ILE A 137 -2.73 -3.74 3.01
CA ILE A 137 -3.85 -2.83 2.68
C ILE A 137 -5.04 -2.97 3.64
N ILE A 138 -5.31 -4.18 4.12
CA ILE A 138 -6.46 -4.48 4.97
C ILE A 138 -6.28 -3.83 6.36
N PRO A 139 -5.19 -4.10 7.11
CA PRO A 139 -4.98 -3.46 8.41
C PRO A 139 -4.83 -1.95 8.28
N LEU A 140 -4.15 -1.44 7.23
CA LEU A 140 -4.05 0.01 7.04
C LEU A 140 -5.42 0.65 6.77
N GLY A 141 -6.23 0.03 5.91
CA GLY A 141 -7.58 0.50 5.60
C GLY A 141 -8.51 0.44 6.81
N LEU A 142 -8.39 -0.60 7.64
CA LEU A 142 -9.13 -0.73 8.89
C LEU A 142 -8.73 0.37 9.89
N ALA A 143 -7.43 0.58 10.10
CA ALA A 143 -6.93 1.64 10.97
C ALA A 143 -7.43 3.03 10.53
N GLN A 144 -7.35 3.33 9.22
CA GLN A 144 -7.88 4.59 8.68
C GLN A 144 -9.39 4.73 8.87
N LYS A 145 -10.16 3.65 8.65
CA LYS A 145 -11.61 3.66 8.83
C LYS A 145 -11.98 3.94 10.29
N LEU A 146 -11.29 3.31 11.24
CA LEU A 146 -11.56 3.48 12.67
C LEU A 146 -11.35 4.93 13.13
N ILE A 147 -10.28 5.58 12.63
CA ILE A 147 -9.86 6.91 13.05
C ILE A 147 -10.59 8.03 12.29
N PHE A 148 -10.60 7.99 10.95
CA PHE A 148 -11.11 9.11 10.14
C PHE A 148 -12.59 9.00 9.80
N ARG A 149 -13.15 7.79 9.71
CA ARG A 149 -14.58 7.49 9.44
C ARG A 149 -15.23 8.26 8.28
N LYS A 150 -14.42 8.87 7.40
CA LYS A 150 -14.86 9.78 6.34
C LYS A 150 -15.42 9.05 5.12
N TYR A 151 -14.93 7.84 4.87
CA TYR A 151 -15.18 7.06 3.68
C TYR A 151 -15.65 5.65 4.04
N ASN A 152 -16.23 4.95 3.08
CA ASN A 152 -16.59 3.53 3.22
C ASN A 152 -15.34 2.66 3.32
N PHE A 153 -15.48 1.42 3.80
CA PHE A 153 -14.32 0.52 3.94
C PHE A 153 -13.59 0.28 2.62
N THR A 154 -14.33 0.05 1.52
CA THR A 154 -13.74 -0.14 0.19
C THR A 154 -12.97 1.09 -0.29
N GLU A 155 -13.44 2.28 0.05
CA GLU A 155 -12.77 3.54 -0.30
C GLU A 155 -11.49 3.72 0.52
N HIS A 156 -11.51 3.33 1.81
CA HIS A 156 -10.30 3.25 2.64
C HIS A 156 -9.31 2.21 2.12
N LEU A 157 -9.77 1.08 1.58
CA LEU A 157 -8.90 0.10 0.91
C LEU A 157 -8.28 0.67 -0.38
N ALA A 158 -9.04 1.44 -1.16
CA ALA A 158 -8.51 2.13 -2.34
C ALA A 158 -7.43 3.16 -1.95
N ILE A 159 -7.68 3.98 -0.94
CA ILE A 159 -6.68 4.92 -0.40
C ILE A 159 -5.43 4.17 0.09
N SER A 160 -5.63 3.09 0.86
CA SER A 160 -4.52 2.29 1.41
C SER A 160 -3.68 1.64 0.33
N SER A 161 -4.30 1.18 -0.77
CA SER A 161 -3.59 0.62 -1.92
C SER A 161 -2.67 1.66 -2.58
N PHE A 162 -3.14 2.91 -2.74
CA PHE A 162 -2.28 4.00 -3.23
C PHE A 162 -1.13 4.32 -2.28
N ILE A 163 -1.41 4.38 -0.97
CA ILE A 163 -0.39 4.70 0.04
C ILE A 163 0.69 3.63 0.07
N ILE A 164 0.30 2.36 0.17
CA ILE A 164 1.25 1.24 0.23
C ILE A 164 2.01 1.10 -1.08
N GLY A 165 1.34 1.23 -2.23
CA GLY A 165 2.03 1.22 -3.52
C GLY A 165 3.10 2.30 -3.61
N GLN A 166 2.76 3.54 -3.26
CA GLN A 166 3.70 4.66 -3.31
C GLN A 166 4.84 4.51 -2.29
N ALA A 167 4.55 4.06 -1.07
CA ALA A 167 5.57 3.80 -0.06
C ALA A 167 6.51 2.67 -0.48
N THR A 168 6.01 1.66 -1.19
CA THR A 168 6.83 0.57 -1.77
C THR A 168 7.80 1.10 -2.82
N LEU A 169 7.35 1.99 -3.72
CA LEU A 169 8.22 2.60 -4.73
C LEU A 169 9.34 3.44 -4.12
N VAL A 170 9.07 4.18 -3.05
CA VAL A 170 10.10 4.89 -2.28
C VAL A 170 11.01 3.89 -1.56
N GLY A 171 10.43 2.82 -1.03
CA GLY A 171 11.14 1.70 -0.42
C GLY A 171 12.13 0.99 -1.34
N ILE A 172 11.90 0.97 -2.65
CA ILE A 172 12.89 0.46 -3.63
C ILE A 172 14.17 1.30 -3.57
N ILE A 173 14.05 2.62 -3.58
CA ILE A 173 15.20 3.53 -3.52
C ILE A 173 15.93 3.38 -2.18
N SER A 174 15.16 3.33 -1.09
CA SER A 174 15.68 3.10 0.25
C SER A 174 16.40 1.75 0.37
N TYR A 175 15.86 0.68 -0.22
CA TYR A 175 16.48 -0.64 -0.27
C TYR A 175 17.84 -0.61 -0.98
N LEU A 176 17.96 0.12 -2.09
CA LEU A 176 19.23 0.23 -2.82
C LEU A 176 20.32 0.95 -2.00
N ILE A 177 19.92 1.91 -1.17
CA ILE A 177 20.83 2.73 -0.34
C ILE A 177 21.11 2.05 1.00
N LEU A 178 20.08 1.85 1.81
CA LEU A 178 20.18 1.38 3.20
C LEU A 178 20.30 -0.14 3.28
N ARG A 179 19.78 -0.89 2.30
CA ARG A 179 19.76 -2.37 2.27
C ARG A 179 18.88 -3.03 3.33
N TRP A 180 17.94 -2.28 3.90
CA TRP A 180 17.00 -2.80 4.88
C TRP A 180 15.84 -3.52 4.19
N PRO A 181 15.39 -4.67 4.71
CA PRO A 181 14.16 -5.30 4.22
C PRO A 181 12.97 -4.36 4.39
N LEU A 182 12.08 -4.36 3.40
CA LEU A 182 10.95 -3.43 3.28
C LEU A 182 10.07 -3.28 4.53
N ILE A 183 9.77 -4.37 5.26
CA ILE A 183 8.97 -4.27 6.50
C ILE A 183 9.71 -3.62 7.66
N PHE A 184 11.03 -3.56 7.65
CA PHE A 184 11.79 -2.92 8.72
C PHE A 184 12.32 -1.54 8.32
N ASP A 185 11.97 -1.08 7.11
CA ASP A 185 12.49 0.16 6.56
C ASP A 185 11.77 1.39 7.18
N PRO A 186 12.47 2.23 7.97
CA PRO A 186 11.87 3.41 8.57
C PRO A 186 11.38 4.43 7.53
N VAL A 187 12.01 4.50 6.35
CA VAL A 187 11.63 5.43 5.27
C VAL A 187 10.20 5.13 4.80
N ILE A 188 9.83 3.85 4.74
CA ILE A 188 8.50 3.42 4.32
C ILE A 188 7.44 3.85 5.34
N TYR A 189 7.70 3.69 6.62
CA TYR A 189 6.76 4.12 7.67
C TYR A 189 6.64 5.65 7.76
N ILE A 190 7.73 6.38 7.57
CA ILE A 190 7.71 7.84 7.43
C ILE A 190 6.84 8.23 6.23
N MET A 191 7.01 7.55 5.09
CA MET A 191 6.24 7.80 3.88
C MET A 191 4.75 7.51 4.07
N ILE A 192 4.39 6.40 4.73
CA ILE A 192 3.00 6.05 5.06
C ILE A 192 2.39 7.14 5.94
N THR A 193 3.04 7.53 7.04
CA THR A 193 2.55 8.59 7.94
C THR A 193 2.37 9.91 7.21
N TRP A 194 3.36 10.30 6.40
CA TRP A 194 3.31 11.52 5.61
C TRP A 194 2.14 11.50 4.61
N MET A 195 1.91 10.39 3.93
CA MET A 195 0.78 10.25 2.99
C MET A 195 -0.56 10.26 3.71
N VAL A 196 -0.72 9.55 4.83
CA VAL A 196 -1.94 9.57 5.64
C VAL A 196 -2.25 10.99 6.10
N TYR A 197 -1.25 11.68 6.67
CA TYR A 197 -1.36 13.09 7.05
C TYR A 197 -1.82 13.95 5.87
N ARG A 198 -1.17 13.82 4.70
CA ARG A 198 -1.48 14.64 3.53
C ARG A 198 -2.86 14.34 2.95
N VAL A 199 -3.30 13.08 2.92
CA VAL A 199 -4.60 12.68 2.36
C VAL A 199 -5.75 13.12 3.26
N PHE A 200 -5.61 13.01 4.58
CA PHE A 200 -6.66 13.32 5.55
C PHE A 200 -6.51 14.70 6.19
N ARG A 201 -5.64 15.56 5.65
CA ARG A 201 -5.37 16.91 6.18
C ARG A 201 -6.66 17.75 6.26
N THR A 202 -6.97 18.20 7.46
CA THR A 202 -8.05 19.16 7.76
C THR A 202 -7.47 20.56 8.04
N ASN A 203 -8.31 21.51 8.48
CA ASN A 203 -7.88 22.86 8.85
C ASN A 203 -6.84 22.85 10.00
N ASN A 204 -7.02 21.98 10.98
CA ASN A 204 -6.07 21.81 12.08
C ASN A 204 -4.95 20.85 11.68
N LYS A 205 -3.80 21.41 11.32
CA LYS A 205 -2.63 20.64 10.85
C LYS A 205 -2.08 19.70 11.93
N LEU A 206 -2.08 20.13 13.20
CA LEU A 206 -1.55 19.34 14.31
C LEU A 206 -2.42 18.12 14.60
N ASP A 207 -3.75 18.29 14.68
CA ASP A 207 -4.69 17.18 14.88
C ASP A 207 -4.55 16.14 13.78
N SER A 208 -4.47 16.58 12.52
CA SER A 208 -4.28 15.69 11.37
C SER A 208 -2.98 14.89 11.47
N LEU A 209 -1.91 15.49 11.99
CA LEU A 209 -0.61 14.84 12.17
C LEU A 209 -0.66 13.82 13.31
N LEU A 210 -1.23 14.19 14.45
CA LEU A 210 -1.41 13.27 15.58
C LEU A 210 -2.26 12.06 15.19
N LEU A 211 -3.38 12.27 14.49
CA LEU A 211 -4.22 11.19 13.99
C LEU A 211 -3.45 10.28 13.00
N ALA A 212 -2.56 10.83 12.18
CA ALA A 212 -1.72 10.01 11.30
C ALA A 212 -0.76 9.10 12.08
N PHE A 213 -0.16 9.60 13.18
CA PHE A 213 0.65 8.76 14.07
C PHE A 213 -0.17 7.70 14.80
N VAL A 214 -1.40 8.02 15.22
CA VAL A 214 -2.32 7.04 15.82
C VAL A 214 -2.67 5.94 14.80
N VAL A 215 -2.92 6.30 13.54
CA VAL A 215 -3.14 5.32 12.46
C VAL A 215 -1.91 4.45 12.25
N LEU A 216 -0.71 5.03 12.23
CA LEU A 216 0.54 4.26 12.13
C LEU A 216 0.68 3.28 13.29
N PHE A 217 0.44 3.73 14.52
CA PHE A 217 0.51 2.89 15.72
C PHE A 217 -0.46 1.71 15.63
N LEU A 218 -1.73 1.97 15.28
CA LEU A 218 -2.73 0.92 15.11
C LEU A 218 -2.37 -0.05 13.98
N PHE A 219 -1.82 0.46 12.87
CA PHE A 219 -1.36 -0.35 11.75
C PHE A 219 -0.24 -1.30 12.19
N ILE A 220 0.78 -0.81 12.88
CA ILE A 220 1.89 -1.64 13.39
C ILE A 220 1.37 -2.68 14.38
N LEU A 221 0.50 -2.29 15.32
CA LEU A 221 -0.10 -3.21 16.29
C LEU A 221 -0.87 -4.35 15.59
N GLN A 222 -1.65 -4.02 14.55
CA GLN A 222 -2.35 -5.03 13.76
C GLN A 222 -1.40 -5.95 13.00
N LEU A 223 -0.31 -5.43 12.42
CA LEU A 223 0.70 -6.28 11.76
C LEU A 223 1.36 -7.25 12.76
N ILE A 224 1.73 -6.78 13.95
CA ILE A 224 2.31 -7.64 15.00
C ILE A 224 1.32 -8.73 15.38
N LEU A 225 0.05 -8.38 15.63
CA LEU A 225 -1.00 -9.35 15.97
C LEU A 225 -1.18 -10.40 14.87
N ILE A 226 -1.24 -9.98 13.60
CA ILE A 226 -1.39 -10.91 12.47
C ILE A 226 -0.18 -11.86 12.39
N THR A 227 1.05 -11.34 12.50
CA THR A 227 2.26 -12.19 12.48
C THR A 227 2.31 -13.17 13.65
N PHE A 228 1.86 -12.75 14.83
CA PHE A 228 1.77 -13.60 16.01
C PHE A 228 0.75 -14.72 15.83
N LEU A 229 -0.45 -14.41 15.31
CA LEU A 229 -1.49 -15.41 15.03
C LEU A 229 -1.04 -16.43 13.97
N ILE A 230 -0.35 -15.97 12.92
CA ILE A 230 0.22 -16.87 11.91
C ILE A 230 1.29 -17.78 12.56
N GLY A 231 2.13 -17.24 13.43
CA GLY A 231 3.12 -18.02 14.18
C GLY A 231 2.47 -19.12 15.03
N LEU A 232 1.39 -18.81 15.75
CA LEU A 232 0.65 -19.79 16.55
C LEU A 232 0.02 -20.90 15.69
N SER A 233 -0.44 -20.59 14.48
CA SER A 233 -1.03 -21.60 13.59
C SER A 233 -0.05 -22.66 13.06
N GLN A 234 1.25 -22.44 13.25
CA GLN A 234 2.33 -23.32 12.78
C GLN A 234 2.92 -24.19 13.89
N VAL A 235 2.49 -24.00 15.15
CA VAL A 235 2.87 -24.80 16.34
C VAL A 235 1.82 -25.86 16.58
#